data_AF-A0A7S4MNG2-F1
#
_entry.id   AF-A0A7S4MNG2-F1
#
_cell.length_a   1.000
_cell.length_b   1.000
_cell.length_c   1.000
_cell.angle_alpha   90.00
_cell.angle_beta   90.00
_cell.angle_gamma   90.00
#
_symmetry.space_group_name_H-M   'P 1'
#
loop_
_entity.id
_entity.type
_entity.pdbx_description
1 polymer ?
#
loop_
_entity_poly.entity_id
_entity_poly.type
_entity_poly.pdbx_seq_one_letter_code
_entity_poly.pdbx_strand_id
1 'polypeptide(L)'
;RIQETMVSGWCSEAECLLSIKKTWEEKQILTDPHTAVGMKVSSVYSEADVPMLIASTAHWAKFPEAIIESLSSVTPDARNMQTHQYPLLQQYEKLTKLAPSQV
;
A
#
# COMPACT_ATOMS: atom_id res chain seq x y z
N ARG A 1 12.80 21.26 -22.35
CA ARG A 1 11.35 20.99 -22.62
C ARG A 1 10.86 19.72 -21.92
N ILE A 2 11.29 19.44 -20.67
CA ILE A 2 10.84 18.22 -19.94
C ILE A 2 9.42 18.41 -19.39
N GLN A 3 9.15 19.59 -18.82
CA GLN A 3 7.85 19.93 -18.25
C GLN A 3 6.70 20.01 -19.27
N GLU A 4 6.99 19.98 -20.58
CA GLU A 4 5.97 19.91 -21.64
C GLU A 4 5.39 18.50 -21.80
N THR A 5 6.11 17.45 -21.37
CA THR A 5 5.74 16.05 -21.60
C THR A 5 5.79 15.18 -20.35
N MET A 6 6.33 15.69 -19.24
CA MET A 6 6.47 14.96 -17.99
C MET A 6 6.03 15.80 -16.81
N VAL A 7 5.27 15.19 -15.92
CA VAL A 7 4.87 15.74 -14.62
C VAL A 7 5.41 14.87 -13.50
N SER A 8 5.50 15.42 -12.30
CA SER A 8 5.95 14.71 -11.09
C SER A 8 5.03 15.02 -9.92
N GLY A 9 4.78 14.01 -9.10
CA GLY A 9 4.09 14.16 -7.83
C GLY A 9 4.88 13.50 -6.70
N TRP A 10 4.35 13.59 -5.49
CA TRP A 10 4.92 12.99 -4.29
C TRP A 10 3.82 12.44 -3.38
N CYS A 11 4.24 11.62 -2.43
CA CYS A 11 3.38 10.94 -1.47
C CYS A 11 4.14 10.84 -0.15
N SER A 12 3.53 11.31 0.94
CA SER A 12 4.01 11.03 2.30
C SER A 12 3.76 9.57 2.69
N GLU A 13 4.38 9.12 3.77
CA GLU A 13 4.14 7.78 4.33
C GLU A 13 2.67 7.58 4.70
N ALA A 14 2.05 8.56 5.38
CA ALA A 14 0.64 8.51 5.74
C ALA A 14 -0.28 8.42 4.52
N GLU A 15 -0.02 9.21 3.46
CA GLU A 15 -0.78 9.12 2.21
C GLU A 15 -0.56 7.78 1.50
N CYS A 16 0.63 7.20 1.59
CA CYS A 16 0.96 5.89 1.03
C CYS A 16 0.14 4.79 1.69
N LEU A 17 0.11 4.74 3.03
CA LEU A 17 -0.69 3.78 3.80
C LEU A 17 -2.19 3.93 3.50
N LEU A 18 -2.69 5.17 3.43
CA LEU A 18 -4.07 5.43 3.04
C LEU A 18 -4.36 4.96 1.61
N SER A 19 -3.41 5.09 0.68
CA SER A 19 -3.55 4.63 -0.70
C SER A 19 -3.62 3.10 -0.79
N ILE A 20 -2.81 2.38 -0.01
CA ILE A 20 -2.88 0.91 0.09
C ILE A 20 -4.27 0.49 0.60
N LYS A 21 -4.71 1.09 1.72
CA LYS A 21 -6.01 0.81 2.32
C LYS A 21 -7.17 1.06 1.34
N LYS A 22 -7.18 2.23 0.68
CA LYS A 22 -8.20 2.59 -0.31
C LYS A 22 -8.23 1.60 -1.47
N THR A 23 -7.07 1.21 -1.99
CA THR A 23 -6.98 0.25 -3.09
C THR A 23 -7.52 -1.13 -2.68
N TRP A 24 -7.24 -1.56 -1.46
CA TRP A 24 -7.81 -2.78 -0.89
C TRP A 24 -9.33 -2.68 -0.75
N GLU A 25 -9.86 -1.62 -0.14
CA GLU A 25 -11.29 -1.42 0.07
C GLU A 25 -12.07 -1.39 -1.25
N GLU A 26 -11.56 -0.67 -2.25
CA GLU A 26 -12.25 -0.48 -3.54
C GLU A 26 -12.09 -1.67 -4.50
N LYS A 27 -10.90 -2.29 -4.53
CA LYS A 27 -10.53 -3.25 -5.59
C LYS A 27 -10.20 -4.64 -5.08
N GLN A 28 -10.10 -4.83 -3.77
CA GLN A 28 -9.66 -6.08 -3.14
C GLN A 28 -8.28 -6.54 -3.67
N ILE A 29 -7.39 -5.58 -3.93
CA ILE A 29 -6.00 -5.81 -4.36
C ILE A 29 -5.05 -5.17 -3.34
N LEU A 30 -4.04 -5.92 -2.92
CA LEU A 30 -2.94 -5.40 -2.10
C LEU A 30 -1.84 -4.85 -2.99
N THR A 31 -1.42 -3.62 -2.70
CA THR A 31 -0.32 -2.92 -3.39
C THR A 31 0.86 -2.75 -2.45
N ASP A 32 2.08 -2.89 -3.00
CA ASP A 32 3.28 -2.50 -2.26
C ASP A 32 3.37 -0.96 -2.13
N PRO A 33 4.23 -0.43 -1.25
CA PRO A 33 4.38 1.01 -1.08
C PRO A 33 4.72 1.75 -2.38
N HIS A 34 5.57 1.19 -3.24
CA HIS A 34 5.96 1.83 -4.50
C HIS A 34 4.77 1.99 -5.46
N THR A 35 3.96 0.94 -5.60
CA THR A 35 2.74 0.95 -6.40
C THR A 35 1.74 1.92 -5.81
N ALA A 36 1.59 1.95 -4.47
CA ALA A 36 0.68 2.87 -3.78
C ALA A 36 1.06 4.36 -3.98
N VAL A 37 2.34 4.71 -4.02
CA VAL A 37 2.78 6.06 -4.41
C VAL A 37 2.31 6.40 -5.83
N GLY A 38 2.48 5.46 -6.78
CA GLY A 38 1.98 5.61 -8.15
C GLY A 38 0.45 5.79 -8.20
N MET A 39 -0.30 4.98 -7.44
CA MET A 39 -1.76 5.08 -7.30
C MET A 39 -2.18 6.45 -6.78
N LYS A 40 -1.56 6.94 -5.69
CA LYS A 40 -1.86 8.25 -5.11
C LYS A 40 -1.62 9.37 -6.12
N VAL A 41 -0.44 9.42 -6.72
CA VAL A 41 -0.09 10.48 -7.69
C VAL A 41 -0.99 10.41 -8.92
N SER A 42 -1.27 9.21 -9.43
CA SER A 42 -2.11 9.02 -10.61
C SER A 42 -3.52 9.58 -10.44
N SER A 43 -4.09 9.52 -9.24
CA SER A 43 -5.44 10.06 -8.96
C SER A 43 -5.55 11.57 -9.10
N VAL A 44 -4.43 12.29 -9.06
CA VAL A 44 -4.38 13.76 -9.27
C VAL A 44 -4.32 14.10 -10.76
N TYR A 45 -3.76 13.21 -11.58
CA TYR A 45 -3.51 13.44 -13.02
C TYR A 45 -4.37 12.58 -13.94
N SER A 46 -5.27 11.74 -13.39
CA SER A 46 -6.15 10.90 -14.18
C SER A 46 -7.21 11.74 -14.91
N GLU A 47 -7.36 11.51 -16.21
CA GLU A 47 -8.38 12.13 -17.05
C GLU A 47 -9.45 11.08 -17.41
N ALA A 48 -10.72 11.48 -17.45
CA ALA A 48 -11.85 10.54 -17.57
C ALA A 48 -11.79 9.62 -18.81
N ASP A 49 -11.30 10.15 -19.93
CA ASP A 49 -11.27 9.45 -21.22
C ASP A 49 -9.88 8.89 -21.59
N VAL A 50 -8.89 9.00 -20.69
CA VAL A 50 -7.52 8.53 -20.92
C VAL A 50 -7.17 7.42 -19.93
N PRO A 51 -7.02 6.16 -20.39
CA PRO A 51 -6.64 5.06 -19.51
C PRO A 51 -5.28 5.30 -18.84
N MET A 52 -5.24 5.15 -17.52
CA MET A 52 -4.03 5.29 -16.72
C MET A 52 -3.38 3.92 -16.48
N LEU A 53 -2.11 3.78 -16.88
CA LEU A 53 -1.29 2.58 -16.60
C LEU A 53 -0.30 2.86 -15.47
N ILE A 54 -0.28 1.99 -14.47
CA ILE A 54 0.65 2.09 -13.33
C ILE A 54 1.52 0.84 -13.32
N ALA A 55 2.84 1.03 -13.33
CA ALA A 55 3.80 -0.06 -13.20
C ALA A 55 3.86 -0.52 -11.73
N SER A 56 3.37 -1.73 -11.45
CA SER A 56 3.55 -2.35 -10.13
C SER A 56 4.96 -2.94 -10.03
N THR A 57 5.86 -2.21 -9.36
CA THR A 57 7.30 -2.48 -9.41
C THR A 57 7.74 -3.59 -8.45
N ALA A 58 6.96 -3.90 -7.42
CA ALA A 58 7.22 -5.02 -6.52
C ALA A 58 5.94 -5.67 -5.97
N HIS A 59 6.10 -6.89 -5.48
CA HIS A 59 5.04 -7.64 -4.82
C HIS A 59 4.90 -7.20 -3.35
N TRP A 60 3.68 -6.97 -2.88
CA TRP A 60 3.37 -6.46 -1.53
C TRP A 60 4.01 -7.27 -0.40
N ALA A 61 4.15 -8.59 -0.59
CA ALA A 61 4.73 -9.50 0.41
C ALA A 61 6.20 -9.20 0.76
N LYS A 62 6.90 -8.37 -0.04
CA LYS A 62 8.24 -7.85 0.31
C LYS A 62 8.20 -6.77 1.39
N PHE A 63 7.04 -6.16 1.62
CA PHE A 63 6.83 -5.04 2.53
C PHE A 63 5.66 -5.31 3.49
N PRO A 64 5.66 -6.44 4.22
CA PRO A 64 4.52 -6.88 5.00
C PRO A 64 4.12 -5.89 6.11
N GLU A 65 5.06 -5.14 6.68
CA GLU A 65 4.79 -4.14 7.72
C GLU A 65 3.87 -3.03 7.23
N ALA A 66 4.17 -2.43 6.08
CA ALA A 66 3.33 -1.39 5.49
C ALA A 66 1.92 -1.90 5.17
N ILE A 67 1.80 -3.17 4.75
CA ILE A 67 0.50 -3.78 4.50
C ILE A 67 -0.28 -3.96 5.80
N ILE A 68 0.35 -4.52 6.84
CA ILE A 68 -0.28 -4.68 8.14
C ILE A 68 -0.68 -3.32 8.69
N GLU A 69 0.23 -2.34 8.73
CA GLU A 69 -0.04 -0.99 9.23
C GLU A 69 -1.20 -0.31 8.50
N SER A 70 -1.21 -0.36 7.15
CA SER A 70 -2.28 0.25 6.35
C SER A 70 -3.66 -0.35 6.63
N LEU A 71 -3.72 -1.66 6.90
CA LEU A 71 -4.97 -2.39 7.08
C LEU A 71 -5.40 -2.46 8.56
N SER A 72 -4.46 -2.49 9.52
CA SER A 72 -4.68 -2.64 10.98
C SER A 72 -5.29 -1.41 11.63
N SER A 73 -5.70 -0.45 10.80
CA SER A 73 -6.35 0.81 11.10
C SER A 73 -5.48 1.84 11.81
N VAL A 74 -5.61 3.06 11.28
CA VAL A 74 -5.47 4.34 11.97
C VAL A 74 -6.54 4.51 13.09
N THR A 75 -7.16 3.42 13.57
CA THR A 75 -8.09 3.38 14.71
C THR A 75 -7.90 2.09 15.53
N PRO A 76 -8.02 2.13 16.88
CA PRO A 76 -7.54 1.06 17.77
C PRO A 76 -8.26 -0.31 17.71
N ASP A 77 -9.33 -0.45 16.93
CA ASP A 77 -10.23 -1.62 16.98
C ASP A 77 -10.09 -2.63 15.84
N ALA A 78 -9.21 -2.42 14.85
CA ALA A 78 -9.07 -3.36 13.72
C ALA A 78 -8.14 -4.56 13.98
N ARG A 79 -7.95 -4.95 15.25
CA ARG A 79 -7.27 -6.21 15.62
C ARG A 79 -8.02 -7.47 15.16
N ASN A 80 -9.21 -7.33 14.57
CA ASN A 80 -9.98 -8.40 13.92
C ASN A 80 -9.87 -8.35 12.38
N MET A 81 -8.68 -8.08 11.85
CA MET A 81 -8.47 -8.27 10.42
C MET A 81 -8.51 -9.75 10.08
N GLN A 82 -9.19 -10.10 8.99
CA GLN A 82 -9.25 -11.45 8.42
C GLN A 82 -7.88 -11.86 7.83
N THR A 83 -6.85 -11.95 8.67
CA THR A 83 -5.52 -12.45 8.27
C THR A 83 -5.60 -13.87 7.70
N HIS A 84 -6.71 -14.60 7.94
CA HIS A 84 -7.03 -15.90 7.35
C HIS A 84 -6.92 -15.92 5.82
N GLN A 85 -7.17 -14.79 5.14
CA GLN A 85 -7.07 -14.71 3.68
C GLN A 85 -5.63 -14.53 3.17
N TYR A 86 -4.69 -14.19 4.06
CA TYR A 86 -3.29 -13.93 3.72
C TYR A 86 -2.34 -14.73 4.62
N PRO A 87 -2.14 -16.03 4.34
CA PRO A 87 -1.31 -16.92 5.16
C PRO A 87 0.12 -16.39 5.38
N LEU A 88 0.67 -15.66 4.40
CA LEU A 88 1.98 -15.04 4.50
C LEU A 88 2.04 -13.91 5.54
N LEU A 89 0.98 -13.10 5.66
CA LEU A 89 0.90 -12.07 6.70
C LEU A 89 0.80 -12.70 8.09
N GLN A 90 0.05 -13.80 8.24
CA GLN A 90 0.02 -14.56 9.48
C GLN A 90 1.37 -15.16 9.86
N GLN A 91 2.11 -15.68 8.88
CA GLN A 91 3.46 -16.20 9.11
C GLN A 91 4.41 -15.07 9.49
N TYR A 92 4.32 -13.91 8.84
CA TYR A 92 5.11 -12.73 9.21
C TYR A 92 4.85 -12.29 10.65
N GLU A 93 3.59 -12.10 11.05
CA GLU A 93 3.25 -11.74 12.45
C GLU A 93 3.76 -12.76 13.47
N LYS A 94 3.76 -14.05 13.13
CA LYS A 94 4.32 -15.11 13.98
C LYS A 94 5.84 -14.97 14.09
N LEU A 95 6.53 -14.72 12.99
CA LEU A 95 7.98 -14.56 12.97
C LEU A 95 8.44 -13.30 13.69
N THR A 96 7.72 -12.19 13.57
CA THR A 96 8.05 -10.94 14.28
C THR A 96 7.81 -11.03 15.79
N LYS A 97 6.80 -11.77 16.24
CA LYS A 97 6.58 -12.08 17.68
C LYS A 97 7.65 -12.99 18.28
N LEU A 98 8.37 -13.74 17.44
CA LEU A 98 9.47 -14.63 17.85
C LEU A 98 10.83 -13.92 17.82
N ALA A 99 10.95 -12.79 17.14
CA ALA A 99 12.14 -11.96 17.21
C ALA A 99 12.21 -11.30 18.60
N PRO A 100 13.32 -11.42 19.35
CA PRO A 100 13.47 -10.69 20.60
C PRO A 100 13.34 -9.20 20.28
N SER A 101 12.63 -8.46 21.14
CA SER A 101 12.54 -7.00 21.06
C SER A 101 13.95 -6.42 20.96
N GLN A 102 14.38 -6.05 19.76
CA GLN A 102 15.68 -5.41 19.58
C GLN A 102 15.52 -3.93 19.89
N VAL A 103 16.01 -3.60 21.10
CA VAL A 103 16.62 -2.34 21.57
C VAL A 103 15.93 -1.03 21.19
#